data_AF-A0A8T3SSQ0-F1
#
_entry.id   AF-A0A8T3SSQ0-F1
#
_cell.length_a   1.000
_cell.length_b   1.000
_cell.length_c   1.000
_cell.angle_alpha   90.00
_cell.angle_beta   90.00
_cell.angle_gamma   90.00
#
_symmetry.space_group_name_H-M   'P 1'
#
loop_
_entity.id
_entity.type
_entity.pdbx_description
1 polymer ?
#
loop_
_entity_poly.entity_id
_entity_poly.type
_entity_poly.pdbx_seq_one_letter_code
_entity_poly.pdbx_strand_id
1 'polypeptide(L)'
;MFKAFRGAVQPGLRLSRGQALVEFGLVLPLLMVLLLGIADFGRIFQAGIAEEAAVRNAAEAAALQYNQYLQCGLGNPDPTCGGLPDPTRYDSLHAEALRVACREAERMPGRTVDGAANCTMPIIAVCVHDTAGGDGNRCGQEATSAPADCDRMIGGWNPARSSPTVVDGTDPYGGRPYVEVRMCYRFDPLFSFAMGSWGTIWLQKENNFVVTNY
;
A
#
# COMPACT_ATOMS: atom_id res chain seq x y z
N MET A 1 -20.44 83.56 45.53
CA MET A 1 -21.35 82.55 44.93
C MET A 1 -20.49 81.66 44.03
N PHE A 2 -20.02 80.52 44.56
CA PHE A 2 -19.13 79.59 43.86
C PHE A 2 -19.96 78.67 42.93
N LYS A 3 -19.60 78.59 41.65
CA LYS A 3 -20.18 77.62 40.71
C LYS A 3 -19.13 76.56 40.42
N ALA A 4 -19.24 75.42 41.12
CA ALA A 4 -18.47 74.23 40.84
C ALA A 4 -19.17 73.44 39.72
N PHE A 5 -18.53 73.32 38.56
CA PHE A 5 -18.89 72.30 37.57
C PHE A 5 -17.87 71.18 37.64
N ARG A 6 -18.36 70.01 38.06
CA ARG A 6 -17.68 68.72 38.16
C ARG A 6 -17.05 68.36 36.81
N GLY A 7 -15.74 68.10 36.81
CA GLY A 7 -15.06 67.43 35.72
C GLY A 7 -15.64 66.02 35.56
N ALA A 8 -16.12 65.70 34.36
CA ALA A 8 -16.48 64.35 33.99
C ALA A 8 -15.21 63.49 33.97
N VAL A 9 -15.09 62.56 34.90
CA VAL A 9 -14.11 61.47 34.79
C VAL A 9 -14.62 60.57 33.67
N GLN A 10 -14.03 60.69 32.48
CA GLN A 10 -14.21 59.69 31.44
C GLN A 10 -13.56 58.39 31.95
N PRO A 11 -14.31 57.28 32.06
CA PRO A 11 -13.71 56.01 32.43
C PRO A 11 -12.74 55.64 31.31
N GLY A 12 -11.45 55.69 31.60
CA GLY A 12 -10.41 55.36 30.64
C GLY A 12 -10.71 54.00 30.03
N LEU A 13 -10.77 53.94 28.70
CA LEU A 13 -10.80 52.71 27.93
C LEU A 13 -9.58 51.86 28.33
N ARG A 14 -9.76 51.00 29.33
CA ARG A 14 -8.82 49.93 29.67
C ARG A 14 -9.15 48.71 28.82
N LEU A 15 -9.02 48.81 27.51
CA LEU A 15 -9.22 47.68 26.59
C LEU A 15 -8.25 47.84 25.43
N SER A 16 -7.30 46.91 25.25
CA SER A 16 -6.78 46.50 23.92
C SER A 16 -5.47 45.70 23.99
N ARG A 17 -4.58 45.94 24.96
CA ARG A 17 -3.20 45.40 24.89
C ARG A 17 -3.07 43.87 25.03
N GLY A 18 -4.10 43.16 25.48
CA GLY A 18 -4.10 41.69 25.58
C GLY A 18 -5.07 40.98 24.63
N GLN A 19 -5.98 41.70 23.97
CA GLN A 19 -7.07 41.09 23.21
C GLN A 19 -6.55 40.35 21.97
N ALA A 20 -5.63 40.96 21.22
CA ALA A 20 -5.02 40.35 20.04
C ALA A 20 -4.26 39.05 20.36
N LEU A 21 -3.66 38.94 21.55
CA LEU A 21 -2.94 37.74 21.98
C LEU A 21 -3.91 36.60 22.31
N VAL A 22 -5.08 36.91 22.89
CA VAL A 22 -6.14 35.92 23.14
C VAL A 22 -6.77 35.46 21.82
N GLU A 23 -7.08 36.38 20.91
CA GLU A 23 -7.63 36.04 19.60
C GLU A 23 -6.66 35.15 18.80
N PHE A 24 -5.37 35.48 18.79
CA PHE A 24 -4.35 34.63 18.17
C PHE A 24 -4.24 33.27 18.84
N GLY A 25 -4.26 33.22 20.18
CA GLY A 25 -4.25 31.98 20.95
C GLY A 25 -5.42 31.05 20.66
N LEU A 26 -6.58 31.59 20.25
CA LEU A 26 -7.75 30.81 19.85
C LEU A 26 -7.70 30.33 18.40
N VAL A 27 -7.08 31.09 17.49
CA VAL A 27 -6.96 30.72 16.06
C VAL A 27 -5.79 29.76 15.81
N LEU A 28 -4.69 29.90 16.55
CA LEU A 28 -3.51 29.04 16.44
C LEU A 28 -3.83 27.53 16.48
N PRO A 29 -4.62 26.99 17.43
CA PRO A 29 -4.91 25.55 17.44
C PRO A 29 -5.69 25.10 16.20
N LEU A 30 -6.61 25.93 15.70
CA LEU A 30 -7.35 25.62 14.46
C LEU A 30 -6.40 25.57 13.25
N LEU A 31 -5.48 26.53 13.14
CA LEU A 31 -4.46 26.53 12.10
C LEU A 31 -3.53 25.32 12.20
N MET A 32 -3.14 24.92 13.41
CA MET A 32 -2.30 23.73 13.62
C MET A 32 -3.00 22.46 13.17
N VAL A 33 -4.29 22.27 13.52
CA VAL A 33 -5.07 21.12 13.06
C VAL A 33 -5.18 21.10 11.53
N LEU A 34 -5.44 22.26 10.91
CA LEU A 34 -5.53 22.36 9.44
C LEU A 34 -4.21 22.00 8.76
N LEU A 35 -3.09 22.56 9.24
CA LEU A 35 -1.77 22.32 8.65
C LEU A 35 -1.32 20.86 8.81
N LEU A 36 -1.53 20.27 9.99
CA LEU A 36 -1.21 18.85 10.23
C LEU A 36 -2.09 17.93 9.39
N GLY A 37 -3.39 18.23 9.28
CA GLY A 37 -4.30 17.47 8.42
C GLY A 37 -3.88 17.49 6.95
N ILE A 38 -3.46 18.65 6.43
CA ILE A 38 -2.93 18.78 5.06
C ILE A 38 -1.62 18.00 4.90
N ALA A 39 -0.72 18.05 5.90
CA ALA A 39 0.54 17.32 5.86
C ALA A 39 0.32 15.80 5.83
N ASP A 40 -0.55 15.27 6.69
CA ASP A 40 -0.87 13.84 6.69
C ASP A 40 -1.60 13.40 5.42
N PHE A 41 -2.50 14.24 4.88
CA PHE A 41 -3.13 13.98 3.59
C PHE A 41 -2.11 13.87 2.45
N GLY A 42 -1.11 14.75 2.41
CA GLY A 42 -0.03 14.67 1.43
C GLY A 42 0.78 13.38 1.55
N ARG A 43 1.10 12.97 2.79
CA ARG A 43 1.87 11.75 3.08
C ARG A 43 1.10 10.48 2.69
N ILE A 44 -0.17 10.37 3.07
CA ILE A 44 -0.99 9.18 2.74
C ILE A 44 -1.23 9.07 1.24
N PHE A 45 -1.45 10.20 0.55
CA PHE A 45 -1.60 10.22 -0.90
C PHE A 45 -0.33 9.77 -1.62
N GLN A 46 0.84 10.27 -1.18
CA GLN A 46 2.13 9.85 -1.72
C GLN A 46 2.43 8.36 -1.46
N ALA A 47 2.07 7.85 -0.28
CA ALA A 47 2.17 6.43 0.04
C ALA A 47 1.29 5.58 -0.90
N GLY A 48 0.04 5.96 -1.14
CA GLY A 48 -0.86 5.24 -2.04
C GLY A 48 -0.38 5.21 -3.51
N ILE A 49 0.27 6.29 -3.99
CA ILE A 49 0.90 6.29 -5.33
C ILE A 49 2.09 5.32 -5.37
N ALA A 50 2.95 5.36 -4.35
CA ALA A 50 4.08 4.45 -4.26
C ALA A 50 3.63 2.99 -4.20
N GLU A 51 2.54 2.72 -3.48
CA GLU A 51 1.95 1.39 -3.34
C GLU A 51 1.43 0.86 -4.68
N GLU A 52 0.64 1.66 -5.39
CA GLU A 52 0.13 1.31 -6.73
C GLU A 52 1.27 1.03 -7.71
N ALA A 53 2.31 1.87 -7.72
CA ALA A 53 3.47 1.67 -8.58
C ALA A 53 4.24 0.39 -8.21
N ALA A 54 4.42 0.11 -6.92
CA ALA A 54 5.13 -1.07 -6.44
C ALA A 54 4.44 -2.37 -6.83
N VAL A 55 3.12 -2.45 -6.62
CA VAL A 55 2.33 -3.64 -6.95
C VAL A 55 2.31 -3.87 -8.46
N ARG A 56 2.10 -2.81 -9.25
CA ARG A 56 2.12 -2.90 -10.72
C ARG A 56 3.48 -3.39 -11.25
N ASN A 57 4.58 -2.78 -10.81
CA ASN A 57 5.93 -3.16 -11.26
C ASN A 57 6.27 -4.60 -10.86
N ALA A 58 5.83 -5.05 -9.69
CA ALA A 58 6.02 -6.41 -9.23
C ALA A 58 5.24 -7.43 -10.08
N ALA A 59 3.96 -7.16 -10.37
CA ALA A 59 3.14 -8.00 -11.21
C ALA A 59 3.71 -8.10 -12.64
N GLU A 60 4.16 -6.97 -13.19
CA GLU A 60 4.83 -6.92 -14.49
C GLU A 60 6.14 -7.73 -14.51
N ALA A 61 7.00 -7.56 -13.50
CA ALA A 61 8.27 -8.28 -13.43
C ALA A 61 8.09 -9.80 -13.37
N ALA A 62 7.17 -10.27 -12.53
CA ALA A 62 6.83 -11.68 -12.45
C ALA A 62 6.18 -12.19 -13.76
N ALA A 63 5.30 -11.42 -14.40
CA ALA A 63 4.72 -11.80 -15.69
C ALA A 63 5.78 -11.91 -16.81
N LEU A 64 6.77 -11.02 -16.82
CA LEU A 64 7.89 -11.08 -17.75
C LEU A 64 8.76 -12.33 -17.51
N GLN A 65 9.04 -12.66 -16.26
CA GLN A 65 9.79 -13.88 -15.92
C GLN A 65 8.98 -15.15 -16.24
N TYR A 66 7.66 -15.13 -16.03
CA TYR A 66 6.78 -16.22 -16.43
C TYR A 66 6.89 -16.49 -17.94
N ASN A 67 6.87 -15.45 -18.77
CA ASN A 67 7.10 -15.57 -20.22
C ASN A 67 8.45 -16.21 -20.56
N GLN A 68 9.51 -15.85 -19.84
CA GLN A 68 10.84 -16.47 -20.04
C GLN A 68 10.79 -17.97 -19.75
N TYR A 69 10.10 -18.39 -18.69
CA TYR A 69 9.93 -19.81 -18.38
C TYR A 69 9.05 -20.55 -19.39
N LEU A 70 8.04 -19.90 -19.97
CA LEU A 70 7.28 -20.48 -21.09
C LEU A 70 8.17 -20.71 -22.32
N GLN A 71 9.02 -19.75 -22.67
CA GLN A 71 9.93 -19.87 -23.82
C GLN A 71 10.91 -21.04 -23.67
N CYS A 72 11.28 -21.39 -22.43
CA CYS A 72 12.15 -22.54 -22.18
C CYS A 72 11.51 -23.90 -22.48
N GLY A 73 10.18 -24.02 -22.38
CA GLY A 73 9.45 -25.24 -22.74
C GLY A 73 9.26 -25.43 -24.26
N LEU A 74 9.58 -24.44 -25.08
CA LEU A 74 9.26 -24.38 -26.52
C LEU A 74 10.50 -24.59 -27.41
N GLY A 75 11.37 -25.54 -27.07
CA GLY A 75 12.53 -25.90 -27.88
C GLY A 75 13.79 -25.06 -27.62
N ASN A 76 13.88 -24.39 -26.48
CA ASN A 76 15.12 -23.78 -26.02
C ASN A 76 16.20 -24.86 -25.83
N PRO A 77 17.37 -24.79 -26.51
CA PRO A 77 18.41 -25.80 -26.40
C PRO A 77 19.20 -25.74 -25.07
N ASP A 78 18.93 -24.76 -24.22
CA ASP A 78 19.56 -24.64 -22.89
C ASP A 78 19.05 -25.76 -21.95
N PRO A 79 19.91 -26.75 -21.61
CA PRO A 79 19.52 -27.86 -20.74
C PRO A 79 19.33 -27.43 -19.27
N THR A 80 19.71 -26.19 -18.91
CA THR A 80 19.51 -25.62 -17.58
C THR A 80 18.20 -24.84 -17.45
N CYS A 81 17.52 -24.57 -18.57
CA CYS A 81 16.24 -23.88 -18.52
C CYS A 81 15.08 -24.86 -18.31
N GLY A 82 14.63 -24.96 -17.05
CA GLY A 82 13.38 -25.62 -16.71
C GLY A 82 12.20 -24.70 -17.03
N GLY A 83 11.27 -25.17 -17.86
CA GLY A 83 10.05 -24.45 -18.18
C GLY A 83 8.92 -24.69 -17.18
N LEU A 84 7.79 -24.02 -17.39
CA LEU A 84 6.56 -24.31 -16.67
C LEU A 84 5.90 -25.59 -17.23
N PRO A 85 5.21 -26.41 -16.41
CA PRO A 85 4.87 -26.17 -15.01
C PRO A 85 5.76 -26.92 -14.01
N ASP A 86 6.92 -26.34 -13.69
CA ASP A 86 7.76 -26.78 -12.57
C ASP A 86 7.39 -25.98 -11.30
N PRO A 87 7.01 -26.64 -10.18
CA PRO A 87 6.66 -25.97 -8.93
C PRO A 87 7.73 -24.99 -8.41
N THR A 88 9.02 -25.27 -8.64
CA THR A 88 10.13 -24.40 -8.20
C THR A 88 10.22 -23.09 -9.00
N ARG A 89 9.65 -23.07 -10.21
CA ARG A 89 9.59 -21.87 -11.04
C ARG A 89 8.54 -20.89 -10.51
N TYR A 90 7.42 -21.39 -9.99
CA TYR A 90 6.44 -20.53 -9.31
C TYR A 90 7.03 -19.88 -8.05
N ASP A 91 7.79 -20.63 -7.25
CA ASP A 91 8.52 -20.06 -6.10
C ASP A 91 9.47 -18.92 -6.55
N SER A 92 10.09 -19.06 -7.72
CA SER A 92 10.96 -18.02 -8.31
C SER A 92 10.18 -16.80 -8.80
N LEU A 93 8.97 -16.99 -9.35
CA LEU A 93 8.07 -15.89 -9.76
C LEU A 93 7.58 -15.09 -8.54
N HIS A 94 7.23 -15.79 -7.45
CA HIS A 94 6.84 -15.18 -6.20
C HIS A 94 7.99 -14.38 -5.61
N ALA A 95 9.19 -14.98 -5.54
CA ALA A 95 10.39 -14.31 -5.04
C ALA A 95 10.72 -13.04 -5.84
N GLU A 96 10.56 -13.05 -7.17
CA GLU A 96 10.80 -11.87 -8.00
C GLU A 96 9.77 -10.76 -7.76
N ALA A 97 8.48 -11.09 -7.74
CA ALA A 97 7.43 -10.13 -7.41
C ALA A 97 7.66 -9.50 -6.02
N LEU A 98 7.97 -10.31 -5.00
CA LEU A 98 8.29 -9.83 -3.65
C LEU A 98 9.50 -8.91 -3.65
N ARG A 99 10.57 -9.30 -4.35
CA ARG A 99 11.82 -8.52 -4.45
C ARG A 99 11.57 -7.17 -5.09
N VAL A 100 10.82 -7.13 -6.20
CA VAL A 100 10.52 -5.88 -6.92
C VAL A 100 9.58 -5.01 -6.10
N ALA A 101 8.49 -5.55 -5.56
CA ALA A 101 7.57 -4.81 -4.70
C ALA A 101 8.30 -4.20 -3.49
N CYS A 102 9.17 -4.97 -2.84
CA CYS A 102 9.93 -4.50 -1.68
C CYS A 102 10.95 -3.41 -2.04
N ARG A 103 11.58 -3.51 -3.22
CA ARG A 103 12.47 -2.47 -3.75
C ARG A 103 11.69 -1.22 -4.16
N GLU A 104 10.49 -1.33 -4.68
CA GLU A 104 9.70 -0.12 -4.99
C GLU A 104 9.20 0.55 -3.70
N ALA A 105 8.98 -0.24 -2.65
CA ALA A 105 8.58 0.25 -1.34
C ALA A 105 9.69 0.99 -0.55
N GLU A 106 10.95 1.09 -1.01
CA GLU A 106 12.02 1.74 -0.22
C GLU A 106 11.71 3.20 0.14
N ARG A 107 10.87 3.85 -0.67
CA ARG A 107 10.47 5.24 -0.49
C ARG A 107 9.28 5.41 0.45
N MET A 108 8.70 4.31 0.92
CA MET A 108 7.58 4.34 1.85
C MET A 108 8.10 4.50 3.29
N PRO A 109 7.58 5.47 4.05
CA PRO A 109 7.84 5.56 5.48
C PRO A 109 7.47 4.26 6.20
N GLY A 110 8.18 3.87 7.25
CA GLY A 110 7.80 2.68 8.03
C GLY A 110 7.97 1.33 7.32
N ARG A 111 8.62 1.30 6.14
CA ARG A 111 9.12 0.04 5.55
C ARG A 111 10.04 -0.65 6.55
N THR A 112 9.84 -1.94 6.71
CA THR A 112 10.74 -2.81 7.50
C THR A 112 11.12 -4.02 6.66
N VAL A 113 12.36 -4.45 6.81
CA VAL A 113 12.89 -5.64 6.14
C VAL A 113 13.39 -6.65 7.17
N ASP A 114 13.39 -7.93 6.79
CA ASP A 114 14.07 -8.98 7.56
C ASP A 114 15.59 -8.94 7.36
N GLY A 115 16.31 -9.87 8.00
CA GLY A 115 17.76 -10.01 7.85
C GLY A 115 18.24 -10.43 6.45
N ALA A 116 17.33 -10.76 5.54
CA ALA A 116 17.57 -11.14 4.16
C ALA A 116 17.11 -10.07 3.14
N ALA A 117 16.75 -8.87 3.63
CA ALA A 117 16.23 -7.75 2.84
C ALA A 117 14.85 -7.99 2.17
N ASN A 118 14.08 -8.99 2.62
CA ASN A 118 12.67 -9.12 2.25
C ASN A 118 11.83 -8.19 3.11
N CYS A 119 10.76 -7.64 2.54
CA CYS A 119 9.89 -6.74 3.29
C CYS A 119 9.05 -7.52 4.30
N THR A 120 9.12 -7.11 5.56
CA THR A 120 8.13 -7.45 6.60
C THR A 120 7.01 -6.40 6.66
N MET A 121 7.28 -5.18 6.18
CA MET A 121 6.32 -4.12 5.89
C MET A 121 6.78 -3.37 4.64
N PRO A 122 5.94 -3.14 3.62
CA PRO A 122 4.57 -3.63 3.48
C PRO A 122 4.49 -5.15 3.38
N ILE A 123 3.33 -5.71 3.73
CA ILE A 123 3.02 -7.13 3.54
C ILE A 123 2.65 -7.30 2.07
N ILE A 124 3.21 -8.29 1.40
CA ILE A 124 3.00 -8.54 -0.03
C ILE A 124 2.54 -9.97 -0.20
N ALA A 125 1.64 -10.20 -1.14
CA ALA A 125 1.09 -11.50 -1.46
C ALA A 125 1.06 -11.67 -2.98
N VAL A 126 1.37 -12.86 -3.48
CA VAL A 126 1.47 -13.12 -4.92
C VAL A 126 0.65 -14.35 -5.28
N CYS A 127 0.06 -14.34 -6.46
CA CYS A 127 -0.62 -15.50 -7.06
C CYS A 127 -0.47 -15.47 -8.58
N VAL A 128 -0.06 -16.60 -9.16
CA VAL A 128 0.04 -16.82 -10.60
C VAL A 128 -1.16 -17.64 -11.05
N HIS A 129 -1.92 -17.07 -11.97
CA HIS A 129 -3.11 -17.69 -12.54
C HIS A 129 -2.78 -18.15 -13.95
N ASP A 130 -2.74 -19.46 -14.19
CA ASP A 130 -2.44 -20.07 -15.49
C ASP A 130 -3.23 -21.35 -15.74
N THR A 131 -3.08 -21.97 -16.92
CA THR A 131 -3.81 -23.21 -17.25
C THR A 131 -3.17 -24.47 -16.66
N ALA A 132 -1.94 -24.37 -16.14
CA ALA A 132 -1.21 -25.52 -15.60
C ALA A 132 -1.52 -25.78 -14.12
N GLY A 133 -2.00 -24.77 -13.40
CA GLY A 133 -2.42 -24.90 -12.00
C GLY A 133 -1.25 -25.06 -11.03
N GLY A 134 -0.01 -24.80 -11.47
CA GLY A 134 1.19 -25.07 -10.67
C GLY A 134 1.33 -24.18 -9.44
N ASP A 135 0.56 -23.09 -9.36
CA ASP A 135 0.57 -22.15 -8.23
C ASP A 135 -0.56 -22.33 -7.21
N GLY A 136 -1.48 -23.28 -7.41
CA GLY A 136 -2.76 -23.29 -6.67
C GLY A 136 -2.68 -23.45 -5.14
N ASN A 137 -1.57 -23.96 -4.62
CA ASN A 137 -1.34 -24.08 -3.17
C ASN A 137 -0.42 -22.97 -2.61
N ARG A 138 0.09 -22.08 -3.47
CA ARG A 138 1.10 -21.06 -3.14
C ARG A 138 0.53 -19.65 -3.04
N CYS A 139 -0.62 -19.40 -3.67
CA CYS A 139 -1.26 -18.08 -3.67
C CYS A 139 -1.40 -17.53 -2.24
N GLY A 140 -0.69 -16.44 -1.96
CA GLY A 140 -0.72 -15.70 -0.69
C GLY A 140 -0.06 -16.33 0.51
N GLN A 141 0.79 -17.33 0.33
CA GLN A 141 1.59 -17.90 1.42
C GLN A 141 2.52 -16.85 2.08
N GLU A 142 2.86 -15.78 1.38
CA GLU A 142 3.74 -14.71 1.85
C GLU A 142 3.05 -13.77 2.85
N ALA A 143 1.71 -13.68 2.80
CA ALA A 143 0.94 -12.71 3.56
C ALA A 143 0.26 -13.30 4.80
N THR A 144 0.73 -14.44 5.31
CA THR A 144 0.16 -15.15 6.47
C THR A 144 0.10 -14.31 7.76
N SER A 145 0.89 -13.24 7.85
CA SER A 145 0.91 -12.29 8.96
C SER A 145 0.03 -11.06 8.76
N ALA A 146 -0.77 -11.01 7.69
CA ALA A 146 -1.66 -9.89 7.40
C ALA A 146 -2.68 -9.67 8.54
N PRO A 147 -2.84 -8.43 9.05
CA PRO A 147 -3.85 -8.13 10.06
C PRO A 147 -5.27 -8.19 9.47
N ALA A 148 -6.28 -8.21 10.33
CA ALA A 148 -7.69 -8.23 9.92
C ALA A 148 -8.10 -7.02 9.05
N ASP A 149 -7.44 -5.87 9.23
CA ASP A 149 -7.63 -4.68 8.40
C ASP A 149 -7.10 -4.84 6.96
N CYS A 150 -6.36 -5.92 6.68
CA CYS A 150 -5.82 -6.30 5.38
C CYS A 150 -6.58 -7.52 4.81
N ASP A 151 -7.91 -7.53 4.90
CA ASP A 151 -8.79 -8.66 4.56
C ASP A 151 -8.66 -9.17 3.11
N ARG A 152 -8.28 -8.31 2.16
CA ARG A 152 -8.06 -8.71 0.76
C ARG A 152 -6.70 -9.31 0.50
N MET A 153 -5.78 -9.37 1.46
CA MET A 153 -4.47 -10.00 1.23
C MET A 153 -4.57 -11.51 1.02
N ILE A 154 -5.54 -12.14 1.69
CA ILE A 154 -5.76 -13.60 1.64
C ILE A 154 -7.21 -13.91 1.21
N GLY A 155 -8.15 -12.99 1.45
CA GLY A 155 -9.55 -13.14 1.06
C GLY A 155 -9.70 -13.36 -0.45
N GLY A 156 -10.34 -14.45 -0.85
CA GLY A 156 -10.62 -14.77 -2.26
C GLY A 156 -9.61 -15.71 -2.93
N TRP A 157 -8.44 -15.95 -2.32
CA TRP A 157 -7.55 -17.04 -2.72
C TRP A 157 -7.88 -18.28 -1.86
N ASN A 158 -8.82 -19.10 -2.33
CA ASN A 158 -9.18 -20.36 -1.70
C ASN A 158 -8.21 -21.48 -2.11
N PRO A 159 -7.30 -21.99 -1.26
CA PRO A 159 -6.36 -23.06 -1.63
C PRO A 159 -7.04 -24.38 -2.04
N ALA A 160 -8.33 -24.58 -1.73
CA ALA A 160 -9.12 -25.73 -2.20
C ALA A 160 -9.89 -25.48 -3.52
N ARG A 161 -9.86 -24.25 -4.06
CA ARG A 161 -10.55 -23.83 -5.30
C ARG A 161 -9.78 -22.82 -6.18
N SER A 162 -8.55 -22.43 -5.87
CA SER A 162 -7.86 -21.35 -6.58
C SER A 162 -6.33 -21.53 -6.65
N SER A 163 -5.87 -22.42 -7.52
CA SER A 163 -5.47 -21.84 -8.80
C SER A 163 -6.77 -21.86 -9.59
N PRO A 164 -7.33 -20.73 -10.05
CA PRO A 164 -8.21 -20.85 -11.19
C PRO A 164 -7.24 -21.24 -12.30
N THR A 165 -7.03 -22.56 -12.43
CA THR A 165 -6.64 -23.11 -13.70
C THR A 165 -7.55 -22.41 -14.69
N VAL A 166 -6.99 -21.63 -15.62
CA VAL A 166 -7.77 -20.71 -16.46
C VAL A 166 -8.52 -21.51 -17.54
N VAL A 167 -9.31 -22.51 -17.14
CA VAL A 167 -9.87 -23.58 -17.98
C VAL A 167 -11.33 -23.36 -18.35
N ASP A 168 -12.08 -22.49 -17.67
CA ASP A 168 -13.52 -22.33 -17.94
C ASP A 168 -13.94 -20.96 -18.47
N GLY A 169 -13.00 -20.00 -18.60
CA GLY A 169 -13.29 -18.65 -19.07
C GLY A 169 -14.16 -17.80 -18.13
N THR A 170 -14.34 -18.23 -16.87
CA THR A 170 -14.95 -17.40 -15.82
C THR A 170 -13.95 -16.40 -15.22
N ASP A 171 -12.68 -16.50 -15.59
CA ASP A 171 -11.65 -15.55 -15.20
C ASP A 171 -11.83 -14.20 -15.94
N PRO A 172 -11.42 -13.08 -15.33
CA PRO A 172 -11.58 -11.75 -15.91
C PRO A 172 -10.80 -11.53 -17.22
N TYR A 173 -9.91 -12.47 -17.61
CA TYR A 173 -9.01 -12.33 -18.75
C TYR A 173 -9.20 -13.41 -19.82
N GLY A 174 -10.27 -14.21 -19.73
CA GLY A 174 -10.73 -15.15 -20.75
C GLY A 174 -9.71 -16.22 -21.14
N GLY A 175 -9.17 -16.97 -20.18
CA GLY A 175 -8.24 -18.07 -20.47
C GLY A 175 -6.76 -17.68 -20.47
N ARG A 176 -6.43 -16.40 -20.28
CA ARG A 176 -5.06 -15.89 -20.42
C ARG A 176 -4.31 -15.95 -19.09
N PRO A 177 -3.04 -16.39 -19.07
CA PRO A 177 -2.26 -16.37 -17.84
C PRO A 177 -2.07 -14.93 -17.34
N TYR A 178 -2.10 -14.73 -16.03
CA TYR A 178 -1.87 -13.43 -15.39
C TYR A 178 -1.24 -13.59 -14.01
N VAL A 179 -0.52 -12.56 -13.58
CA VAL A 179 0.04 -12.48 -12.23
C VAL A 179 -0.75 -11.46 -11.44
N GLU A 180 -1.20 -11.85 -10.26
CA GLU A 180 -1.84 -10.99 -9.29
C GLU A 180 -0.88 -10.72 -8.14
N VAL A 181 -0.68 -9.44 -7.82
CA VAL A 181 0.10 -9.00 -6.65
C VAL A 181 -0.82 -8.17 -5.78
N ARG A 182 -0.76 -8.42 -4.47
CA ARG A 182 -1.47 -7.66 -3.44
C ARG A 182 -0.46 -7.11 -2.45
N MET A 183 -0.69 -5.90 -1.97
CA MET A 183 0.13 -5.23 -0.97
C MET A 183 -0.78 -4.65 0.11
N CYS A 184 -0.35 -4.77 1.35
CA CYS A 184 -0.94 -4.07 2.47
C CYS A 184 0.12 -3.29 3.24
N TYR A 185 -0.11 -2.00 3.40
CA TYR A 185 0.83 -1.06 3.98
C TYR A 185 0.22 -0.36 5.21
N ARG A 186 1.00 -0.28 6.29
CA ARG A 186 0.61 0.44 7.50
C ARG A 186 1.06 1.89 7.42
N PHE A 187 0.11 2.81 7.44
CA PHE A 187 0.35 4.24 7.52
C PHE A 187 0.13 4.77 8.94
N ASP A 188 1.15 5.43 9.47
CA ASP A 188 1.13 6.08 10.79
C ASP A 188 1.02 7.63 10.60
N PRO A 189 -0.15 8.23 10.92
CA PRO A 189 -0.35 9.68 10.87
C PRO A 189 0.55 10.43 11.84
N LEU A 190 0.95 11.67 11.51
CA LEU A 190 1.70 12.55 12.42
C LEU A 190 0.80 13.06 13.55
N PHE A 191 -0.49 13.27 13.26
CA PHE A 191 -1.43 13.85 14.21
C PHE A 191 -2.30 12.78 14.89
N SER A 192 -2.09 12.57 16.20
CA SER A 192 -3.03 11.86 17.07
C SER A 192 -3.74 12.89 17.97
N PHE A 193 -5.08 12.92 17.95
CA PHE A 193 -5.83 13.86 18.78
C PHE A 193 -6.16 13.24 20.14
N ALA A 194 -6.14 14.05 21.21
CA ALA A 194 -6.39 13.60 22.57
C ALA A 194 -7.83 13.10 22.84
N MET A 195 -8.77 13.21 21.89
CA MET A 195 -10.11 12.62 21.95
C MET A 195 -10.23 11.30 21.15
N GLY A 196 -9.10 10.71 20.72
CA GLY A 196 -9.00 9.40 20.08
C GLY A 196 -7.86 9.36 19.07
N SER A 197 -7.00 8.34 19.04
CA SER A 197 -6.16 8.17 17.85
C SER A 197 -7.09 7.85 16.68
N TRP A 198 -6.99 8.56 15.54
CA TRP A 198 -7.30 7.86 14.29
C TRP A 198 -6.25 6.74 14.29
N GLY A 199 -6.68 5.49 14.42
CA GLY A 199 -5.76 4.37 14.56
C GLY A 199 -4.79 4.30 13.37
N THR A 200 -3.83 3.38 13.43
CA THR A 200 -3.03 3.00 12.26
C THR A 200 -3.95 2.79 11.07
N ILE A 201 -3.68 3.48 9.95
CA ILE A 201 -4.47 3.33 8.73
C ILE A 201 -3.81 2.26 7.88
N TRP A 202 -4.58 1.26 7.45
CA TRP A 202 -4.10 0.24 6.53
C TRP A 202 -4.52 0.61 5.12
N LEU A 203 -3.54 0.70 4.22
CA LEU A 203 -3.76 0.82 2.79
C LEU A 203 -3.64 -0.57 2.18
N GLN A 204 -4.55 -0.89 1.26
CA GLN A 204 -4.55 -2.15 0.52
C GLN A 204 -4.61 -1.83 -0.97
N LYS A 205 -3.72 -2.47 -1.74
CA LYS A 205 -3.72 -2.40 -3.20
C LYS A 205 -3.53 -3.77 -3.82
N GLU A 206 -4.18 -3.96 -4.96
CA GLU A 206 -4.08 -5.15 -5.79
C GLU A 206 -3.86 -4.72 -7.24
N ASN A 207 -3.04 -5.47 -7.96
CA ASN A 207 -2.84 -5.28 -9.39
C ASN A 207 -2.71 -6.63 -10.08
N ASN A 208 -3.32 -6.72 -11.25
CA ASN A 208 -3.31 -7.90 -12.10
C ASN A 208 -2.59 -7.54 -13.40
N PHE A 209 -1.56 -8.30 -13.74
CA PHE A 209 -0.83 -8.16 -14.98
C PHE A 209 -1.04 -9.38 -15.87
N VAL A 210 -1.71 -9.19 -17.00
CA VAL A 210 -1.94 -10.28 -17.95
C VAL A 210 -0.66 -10.56 -18.73
N VAL A 211 -0.22 -11.81 -18.71
CA VAL A 211 0.90 -12.30 -19.47
C VAL A 211 0.53 -12.27 -20.96
N THR A 212 1.23 -11.45 -21.74
CA THR A 212 1.19 -11.45 -23.19
C THR A 212 2.41 -12.21 -23.71
N ASN A 213 2.22 -13.16 -24.63
CA ASN A 213 3.35 -13.70 -25.37
C ASN A 213 4.01 -12.56 -26.15
N TYR A 214 5.27 -12.29 -25.84
CA TYR A 214 6.16 -11.43 -26.63
C TYR A 214 7.03 -12.31 -27.53
#